data_AF-A0AA35UJU2-F1
#
_entry.id   AF-A0AA35UJU2-F1
#
_cell.length_a   1.000
_cell.length_b   1.000
_cell.length_c   1.000
_cell.angle_alpha   90.00
_cell.angle_beta   90.00
_cell.angle_gamma   90.00
#
_symmetry.space_group_name_H-M   'P 1'
#
loop_
_entity.id
_entity.type
_entity.pdbx_description
1 polymer ?
#
loop_
_entity_poly.entity_id
_entity_poly.type
_entity_poly.pdbx_seq_one_letter_code
_entity_poly.pdbx_strand_id
1 'polypeptide(L)'
;MTATIPTEIQAGLAGGQVIPYLGPGVLDLDGGSAVPSAPETLVELITAKVTVPHKIRRNLTAAGQYIENFKHRKTLVGLLKEAFAAAPAPNSLHRYLAGQPLPLIVDAWYDASMAAALAGRSDFGQVQGVSRAEHFGEWVHYFHADGSPAAEADAANWNLLLYKPLGGIAPAANFILSDSDYVEVLTEIDIQTPIPEPVKQIRSGRHFLFLGCRFRTQLERTYARQIMKRSSDLHWAVLPDEPTRNEERFLAEQRIRRIDLPLEDFVRRLAGAAAARQAA
;
A
#
# COMPACT_ATOMS: atom_id res chain seq x y z
N MET A 1 1.56 -3.77 -30.49
CA MET A 1 1.79 -2.31 -30.36
C MET A 1 2.40 -2.11 -28.98
N THR A 2 3.63 -1.59 -28.87
CA THR A 2 4.24 -1.30 -27.57
C THR A 2 3.44 -0.20 -26.88
N ALA A 3 2.72 -0.52 -25.81
CA ALA A 3 2.01 0.49 -25.03
C ALA A 3 3.01 1.55 -24.53
N THR A 4 2.68 2.82 -24.74
CA THR A 4 3.49 3.97 -24.32
C THR A 4 3.03 4.43 -22.94
N ILE A 5 3.96 4.78 -22.06
CA ILE A 5 3.60 5.37 -20.75
C ILE A 5 3.01 6.77 -21.00
N PRO A 6 1.79 7.06 -20.52
CA PRO A 6 1.22 8.41 -20.61
C PRO A 6 2.17 9.45 -20.02
N THR A 7 2.47 10.51 -20.77
CA THR A 7 3.41 11.56 -20.35
C THR A 7 2.91 12.30 -19.10
N GLU A 8 1.59 12.36 -18.89
CA GLU A 8 0.98 12.98 -17.72
C GLU A 8 1.41 12.28 -16.42
N ILE A 9 1.67 10.97 -16.45
CA ILE A 9 2.14 10.24 -15.28
C ILE A 9 3.53 10.73 -14.88
N GLN A 10 4.43 10.86 -15.85
CA GLN A 10 5.81 11.20 -15.55
C GLN A 10 5.95 12.66 -15.13
N ALA A 11 5.23 13.57 -15.79
CA ALA A 11 5.18 14.98 -15.39
C ALA A 11 4.49 15.14 -14.04
N GLY A 12 3.42 14.38 -13.80
CA GLY A 12 2.66 14.41 -12.56
C GLY A 12 3.43 13.86 -11.35
N LEU A 13 4.24 12.82 -11.52
CA LEU A 13 5.15 12.33 -10.47
C LEU A 13 6.22 13.37 -10.14
N ALA A 14 6.84 13.97 -11.16
CA ALA A 14 7.86 15.01 -10.98
C ALA A 14 7.30 16.33 -10.40
N GLY A 15 6.00 16.59 -10.58
CA GLY A 15 5.30 17.76 -10.05
C GLY A 15 4.45 17.49 -8.80
N GLY A 16 4.52 16.28 -8.22
CA GLY A 16 3.74 15.91 -7.03
C GLY A 16 2.21 15.90 -7.21
N GLN A 17 1.73 15.78 -8.45
CA GLN A 17 0.31 15.69 -8.81
C GLN A 17 -0.21 14.25 -8.94
N VAL A 18 0.69 13.28 -9.02
CA VAL A 18 0.36 11.84 -9.04
C VAL A 18 0.82 11.21 -7.74
N ILE A 19 -0.12 10.57 -7.02
CA ILE A 19 0.12 9.81 -5.80
C ILE A 19 0.35 8.35 -6.18
N PRO A 20 1.53 7.78 -5.91
CA PRO A 20 1.74 6.35 -6.05
C PRO A 20 0.93 5.60 -5.00
N TYR A 21 0.24 4.56 -5.44
CA TYR A 21 -0.42 3.57 -4.60
C TYR A 21 0.24 2.22 -4.87
N LEU A 22 0.97 1.71 -3.88
CA LEU A 22 1.75 0.49 -3.97
C LEU A 22 0.94 -0.66 -3.38
N GLY A 23 0.71 -1.69 -4.19
CA GLY A 23 0.24 -2.99 -3.76
C GLY A 23 1.40 -3.98 -3.56
N PRO A 24 1.11 -5.16 -3.03
CA PRO A 24 2.13 -6.12 -2.62
C PRO A 24 2.95 -6.67 -3.79
N GLY A 25 2.39 -6.68 -5.01
CA GLY A 25 3.10 -7.13 -6.22
C GLY A 25 4.27 -6.22 -6.63
N VAL A 26 4.42 -5.04 -6.02
CA VAL A 26 5.63 -4.21 -6.20
C VAL A 26 6.89 -4.93 -5.71
N LEU A 27 6.76 -5.81 -4.71
CA LEU A 27 7.91 -6.50 -4.12
C LEU A 27 8.53 -7.55 -5.05
N ASP A 28 7.82 -8.01 -6.08
CA ASP A 28 8.33 -9.01 -7.03
C ASP A 28 9.29 -8.42 -8.07
N LEU A 29 9.45 -7.09 -8.11
CA LEU A 29 10.40 -6.41 -8.99
C LEU A 29 11.86 -6.77 -8.65
N ASP A 30 12.74 -6.66 -9.64
CA ASP A 30 14.19 -6.85 -9.53
C ASP A 30 14.63 -8.25 -9.00
N GLY A 31 13.83 -9.30 -9.24
CA GLY A 31 14.22 -10.69 -8.96
C GLY A 31 13.48 -11.36 -7.80
N GLY A 32 12.39 -10.76 -7.31
CA GLY A 32 11.51 -11.36 -6.31
C GLY A 32 11.74 -10.85 -4.89
N SER A 33 10.81 -11.23 -4.00
CA SER A 33 10.76 -10.74 -2.62
C SER A 33 11.20 -11.78 -1.59
N ALA A 34 11.92 -11.34 -0.55
CA ALA A 34 12.25 -12.17 0.61
C ALA A 34 11.10 -12.28 1.63
N VAL A 35 10.07 -11.44 1.48
CA VAL A 35 8.84 -11.45 2.28
C VAL A 35 7.63 -11.70 1.37
N PRO A 36 6.45 -12.11 1.88
CA PRO A 36 5.28 -12.34 1.05
C PRO A 36 4.92 -11.11 0.20
N SER A 37 4.77 -11.30 -1.11
CA SER A 37 4.36 -10.28 -2.09
C SER A 37 2.89 -10.42 -2.51
N ALA A 38 2.12 -11.28 -1.84
CA ALA A 38 0.71 -11.48 -2.08
C ALA A 38 -0.02 -12.02 -0.84
N PRO A 39 -1.34 -11.74 -0.69
CA PRO A 39 -2.17 -12.35 0.36
C PRO A 39 -2.18 -13.87 0.35
N GLU A 40 -2.11 -14.48 -0.83
CA GLU A 40 -2.09 -15.94 -1.01
C GLU A 40 -0.81 -16.55 -0.42
N THR A 41 0.34 -15.93 -0.63
CA THR A 41 1.61 -16.37 -0.03
C THR A 41 1.60 -16.18 1.48
N LEU A 42 1.06 -15.05 1.96
CA LEU A 42 0.99 -14.77 3.39
C LEU A 42 0.09 -15.77 4.14
N VAL A 43 -1.08 -16.12 3.59
CA VAL A 43 -1.97 -17.10 4.23
C VAL A 43 -1.34 -18.49 4.27
N GLU A 44 -0.59 -18.88 3.24
CA GLU A 44 0.15 -20.15 3.23
C GLU A 44 1.20 -20.20 4.34
N LEU A 45 1.97 -19.12 4.55
CA LEU A 45 2.97 -19.06 5.62
C LEU A 45 2.35 -19.16 7.03
N ILE A 46 1.29 -18.40 7.30
CA ILE A 46 0.68 -18.41 8.65
C ILE A 46 -0.03 -19.74 8.94
N THR A 47 -0.68 -20.34 7.93
CA THR A 47 -1.44 -21.60 8.11
C THR A 47 -0.55 -22.84 8.10
N ALA A 48 0.69 -22.74 7.59
CA ALA A 48 1.71 -23.77 7.80
C ALA A 48 2.15 -23.87 9.27
N LYS A 49 2.04 -22.79 10.04
CA LYS A 49 2.43 -22.72 11.46
C LYS A 49 1.26 -22.98 12.41
N VAL A 50 0.05 -22.61 12.01
CA VAL A 50 -1.17 -22.81 12.80
C VAL A 50 -2.22 -23.52 11.97
N THR A 51 -2.65 -24.69 12.44
CA THR A 51 -3.74 -25.42 11.79
C THR A 51 -5.05 -24.64 11.87
N VAL A 52 -5.64 -24.38 10.70
CA VAL A 52 -6.96 -23.76 10.56
C VAL A 52 -7.90 -24.71 9.80
N PRO A 53 -9.24 -24.54 9.91
CA PRO A 53 -10.19 -25.31 9.13
C PRO A 53 -9.92 -25.26 7.63
N HIS A 54 -10.11 -26.40 6.96
CA HIS A 54 -9.82 -26.55 5.52
C HIS A 54 -10.48 -25.48 4.64
N LYS A 55 -11.70 -25.05 5.00
CA LYS A 55 -12.49 -24.07 4.23
C LYS A 55 -11.88 -22.66 4.24
N ILE A 56 -11.06 -22.32 5.24
CA ILE A 56 -10.51 -20.96 5.40
C ILE A 56 -8.99 -20.90 5.19
N ARG A 57 -8.32 -22.04 4.95
CA ARG A 57 -6.85 -22.12 4.82
C ARG A 57 -6.22 -21.31 3.68
N ARG A 58 -7.03 -20.83 2.74
CA ARG A 58 -6.62 -19.97 1.63
C ARG A 58 -7.23 -18.56 1.69
N ASN A 59 -7.96 -18.25 2.75
CA ASN A 59 -8.55 -16.94 2.98
C ASN A 59 -7.79 -16.27 4.12
N LEU A 60 -6.98 -15.26 3.78
CA LEU A 60 -6.10 -14.59 4.73
C LEU A 60 -6.84 -14.00 5.93
N THR A 61 -7.95 -13.30 5.69
CA THR A 61 -8.66 -12.56 6.74
C THR A 61 -9.42 -13.50 7.67
N ALA A 62 -10.04 -14.54 7.11
CA ALA A 62 -10.69 -15.59 7.87
C ALA A 62 -9.70 -16.46 8.67
N ALA A 63 -8.54 -16.77 8.08
CA ALA A 63 -7.46 -17.46 8.80
C ALA A 63 -6.92 -16.59 9.95
N GLY A 64 -6.74 -15.28 9.71
CA GLY A 64 -6.40 -14.30 10.74
C GLY A 64 -7.41 -14.29 11.88
N GLN A 65 -8.70 -14.18 11.56
CA GLN A 65 -9.79 -14.23 12.54
C GLN A 65 -9.77 -15.51 13.37
N TYR A 66 -9.56 -16.66 12.73
CA TYR A 66 -9.49 -17.94 13.43
C TYR A 66 -8.31 -17.99 14.40
N ILE A 67 -7.12 -17.57 13.96
CA ILE A 67 -5.94 -17.52 14.83
C ILE A 67 -6.19 -16.56 15.99
N GLU A 68 -6.78 -15.40 15.74
CA GLU A 68 -7.11 -14.42 16.77
C GLU A 68 -8.07 -14.98 17.82
N ASN A 69 -9.14 -15.65 17.41
CA ASN A 69 -10.15 -16.22 18.32
C ASN A 69 -9.63 -17.42 19.13
N PHE A 70 -8.81 -18.28 18.52
CA PHE A 70 -8.42 -19.56 19.13
C PHE A 70 -6.98 -19.59 19.68
N LYS A 71 -6.13 -18.65 19.26
CA LYS A 71 -4.71 -18.53 19.67
C LYS A 71 -4.35 -17.13 20.16
N HIS A 72 -5.30 -16.22 20.26
CA HIS A 72 -5.13 -14.81 20.63
C HIS A 72 -4.43 -13.97 19.55
N ARG A 73 -4.77 -12.67 19.53
CA ARG A 73 -4.19 -11.68 18.62
C ARG A 73 -2.66 -11.60 18.66
N LYS A 74 -2.07 -11.74 19.85
CA LYS A 74 -0.60 -11.76 20.01
C LYS A 74 0.07 -12.86 19.18
N THR A 75 -0.58 -14.02 19.00
CA THR A 75 -0.06 -15.09 18.14
C THR A 75 -0.11 -14.68 16.67
N LEU A 76 -1.22 -14.08 16.23
CA LEU A 76 -1.34 -13.58 14.86
C LEU A 76 -0.25 -12.54 14.55
N VAL A 77 -0.09 -11.54 15.42
CA VAL A 77 0.96 -10.51 15.29
C VAL A 77 2.36 -11.14 15.28
N GLY A 78 2.61 -12.16 16.11
CA GLY A 78 3.87 -12.90 16.12
C GLY A 78 4.17 -13.59 14.78
N LEU A 79 3.17 -14.23 14.17
CA LEU A 79 3.30 -14.86 12.85
C LEU A 79 3.56 -13.84 11.74
N LEU A 80 2.90 -12.67 11.79
CA LEU A 80 3.14 -11.58 10.83
C LEU A 80 4.54 -10.99 11.00
N LYS A 81 5.01 -10.83 12.24
CA LYS A 81 6.40 -10.44 12.51
C LYS A 81 7.40 -11.43 11.90
N GLU A 82 7.16 -12.73 12.05
CA GLU A 82 8.01 -13.76 11.44
C GLU A 82 7.97 -13.69 9.90
N ALA A 83 6.77 -13.56 9.31
CA ALA A 83 6.59 -13.50 7.85
C ALA A 83 7.28 -12.29 7.20
N PHE A 84 7.40 -11.17 7.92
CA PHE A 84 8.03 -9.95 7.45
C PHE A 84 9.37 -9.66 8.13
N ALA A 85 10.04 -10.67 8.71
CA ALA A 85 11.28 -10.49 9.47
C ALA A 85 12.52 -10.21 8.61
N ALA A 86 12.47 -10.52 7.30
CA ALA A 86 13.61 -10.28 6.42
C ALA A 86 13.91 -8.78 6.32
N ALA A 87 15.21 -8.45 6.19
CA ALA A 87 15.63 -7.06 6.08
C ALA A 87 14.96 -6.39 4.85
N PRO A 88 14.42 -5.17 4.99
CA PRO A 88 13.81 -4.47 3.86
C PRO A 88 14.82 -4.26 2.73
N ALA A 89 14.41 -4.58 1.50
CA ALA A 89 15.27 -4.50 0.31
C ALA A 89 14.61 -3.61 -0.76
N PRO A 90 14.89 -2.29 -0.78
CA PRO A 90 14.24 -1.40 -1.71
C PRO A 90 14.67 -1.63 -3.17
N ASN A 91 13.72 -2.08 -4.00
CA ASN A 91 13.90 -2.23 -5.45
C ASN A 91 13.99 -0.88 -6.20
N SER A 92 14.16 -0.97 -7.52
CA SER A 92 14.30 0.14 -8.47
C SER A 92 13.14 1.14 -8.40
N LEU A 93 11.90 0.67 -8.24
CA LEU A 93 10.72 1.53 -8.10
C LEU A 93 10.76 2.31 -6.78
N HIS A 94 11.02 1.66 -5.65
CA HIS A 94 11.11 2.35 -4.36
C HIS A 94 12.17 3.46 -4.38
N ARG A 95 13.36 3.16 -4.93
CA ARG A 95 14.44 4.13 -5.07
C ARG A 95 14.07 5.29 -6.00
N TYR A 96 13.39 4.99 -7.11
CA TYR A 96 12.89 6.02 -8.01
C TYR A 96 11.90 6.96 -7.30
N LEU A 97 10.90 6.41 -6.60
CA LEU A 97 9.86 7.21 -5.92
C LEU A 97 10.44 8.03 -4.77
N ALA A 98 11.41 7.50 -4.02
CA ALA A 98 12.06 8.22 -2.92
C ALA A 98 12.76 9.51 -3.38
N GLY A 99 13.25 9.53 -4.62
CA GLY A 99 13.88 10.70 -5.25
C GLY A 99 12.90 11.72 -5.86
N GLN A 100 11.60 11.47 -5.84
CA GLN A 100 10.59 12.39 -6.38
C GLN A 100 10.05 13.36 -5.31
N PRO A 101 9.58 14.56 -5.70
CA PRO A 101 8.96 15.52 -4.79
C PRO A 101 7.48 15.17 -4.53
N LEU A 102 7.23 13.94 -4.08
CA LEU A 102 5.88 13.43 -3.85
C LEU A 102 5.34 13.89 -2.49
N PRO A 103 4.10 14.40 -2.41
CA PRO A 103 3.51 14.79 -1.14
C PRO A 103 2.93 13.60 -0.37
N LEU A 104 2.57 12.51 -1.07
CA LEU A 104 1.98 11.32 -0.49
C LEU A 104 2.39 10.08 -1.30
N ILE A 105 2.76 9.03 -0.59
CA ILE A 105 2.85 7.65 -1.11
C ILE A 105 1.91 6.81 -0.26
N VAL A 106 1.01 6.08 -0.91
CA VAL A 106 0.18 5.07 -0.24
C VAL A 106 0.83 3.72 -0.46
N ASP A 107 1.18 3.04 0.62
CA ASP A 107 1.83 1.73 0.61
C ASP A 107 0.91 0.72 1.32
N ALA A 108 0.10 0.02 0.52
CA ALA A 108 -0.94 -0.88 0.98
C ALA A 108 -0.43 -2.31 1.19
N TRP A 109 0.75 -2.44 1.79
CA TRP A 109 1.30 -3.71 2.24
C TRP A 109 2.11 -3.58 3.53
N TYR A 110 2.51 -4.71 4.12
CA TYR A 110 3.03 -4.75 5.48
C TYR A 110 4.54 -4.64 5.61
N ASP A 111 5.31 -4.79 4.52
CA ASP A 111 6.77 -4.69 4.59
C ASP A 111 7.25 -3.24 4.81
N ALA A 112 8.56 -3.04 4.92
CA ALA A 112 9.15 -1.73 5.17
C ALA A 112 10.09 -1.24 4.05
N SER A 113 9.98 -1.78 2.82
CA SER A 113 10.89 -1.46 1.72
C SER A 113 10.76 -0.01 1.24
N MET A 114 9.54 0.52 1.17
CA MET A 114 9.36 1.94 0.83
C MET A 114 9.92 2.86 1.93
N ALA A 115 9.67 2.55 3.21
CA ALA A 115 10.24 3.30 4.33
C ALA A 115 11.78 3.26 4.32
N ALA A 116 12.37 2.09 4.03
CA ALA A 116 13.82 1.93 3.92
C ALA A 116 14.41 2.71 2.73
N ALA A 117 13.70 2.83 1.59
CA ALA A 117 14.12 3.71 0.50
C ALA A 117 14.11 5.20 0.88
N LEU A 118 13.28 5.59 1.85
CA LEU A 118 13.18 6.97 2.35
C LEU A 118 14.16 7.27 3.48
N ALA A 119 14.92 6.30 3.99
CA ALA A 119 15.77 6.47 5.18
C ALA A 119 16.82 7.60 5.07
N GLY A 120 17.17 8.05 3.86
CA GLY A 120 18.05 9.21 3.63
C GLY A 120 17.35 10.57 3.74
N ARG A 121 16.04 10.61 3.95
CA ARG A 121 15.22 11.82 4.06
C ARG A 121 14.88 12.11 5.51
N SER A 122 14.91 13.39 5.88
CA SER A 122 14.44 13.88 7.18
C SER A 122 13.11 14.62 7.10
N ASP A 123 12.61 14.86 5.89
CA ASP A 123 11.43 15.69 5.61
C ASP A 123 10.15 14.86 5.35
N PHE A 124 10.12 13.61 5.83
CA PHE A 124 8.97 12.74 5.72
C PHE A 124 8.53 12.18 7.07
N GLY A 125 7.30 11.69 7.13
CA GLY A 125 6.82 10.85 8.23
C GLY A 125 5.89 9.77 7.72
N GLN A 126 5.61 8.80 8.60
CA GLN A 126 4.82 7.62 8.29
C GLN A 126 3.54 7.60 9.11
N VAL A 127 2.44 7.17 8.49
CA VAL A 127 1.15 6.96 9.17
C VAL A 127 0.71 5.53 8.92
N GLN A 128 0.36 4.81 9.98
CA GLN A 128 -0.05 3.41 9.90
C GLN A 128 -1.47 3.24 10.37
N GLY A 129 -2.29 2.49 9.61
CA GLY A 129 -3.53 1.93 10.12
C GLY A 129 -3.25 0.99 11.30
N VAL A 130 -4.08 1.07 12.34
CA VAL A 130 -4.00 0.20 13.51
C VAL A 130 -5.29 -0.56 13.71
N SER A 131 -5.19 -1.78 14.25
CA SER A 131 -6.37 -2.53 14.66
C SER A 131 -6.94 -1.97 15.96
N ARG A 132 -8.26 -1.79 16.03
CA ARG A 132 -8.89 -1.32 17.28
C ARG A 132 -9.00 -2.41 18.33
N ALA A 133 -8.75 -3.66 17.97
CA ALA A 133 -8.57 -4.74 18.95
C ALA A 133 -7.32 -4.50 19.83
N GLU A 134 -6.31 -3.78 19.32
CA GLU A 134 -5.13 -3.36 20.06
C GLU A 134 -5.21 -1.90 20.54
N HIS A 135 -5.87 -1.04 19.76
CA HIS A 135 -5.89 0.42 19.97
C HIS A 135 -7.32 0.97 19.95
N PHE A 136 -8.04 0.79 21.05
CA PHE A 136 -9.44 1.16 21.12
C PHE A 136 -9.65 2.68 20.93
N GLY A 137 -10.42 3.04 19.89
CA GLY A 137 -10.78 4.43 19.59
C GLY A 137 -9.79 5.15 18.66
N GLU A 138 -8.70 4.49 18.29
CA GLU A 138 -7.68 5.01 17.39
C GLU A 138 -7.74 4.28 16.04
N TRP A 139 -7.55 5.02 14.94
CA TRP A 139 -7.53 4.47 13.59
C TRP A 139 -6.13 4.38 13.01
N VAL A 140 -5.27 5.30 13.43
CA VAL A 140 -3.92 5.42 12.90
C VAL A 140 -2.93 5.88 13.97
N HIS A 141 -1.68 5.47 13.82
CA HIS A 141 -0.54 6.04 14.55
C HIS A 141 0.42 6.74 13.60
N TYR A 142 1.04 7.82 14.08
CA TYR A 142 2.00 8.64 13.35
C TYR A 142 3.42 8.37 13.85
N PHE A 143 4.39 8.41 12.93
CA PHE A 143 5.80 8.19 13.22
C PHE A 143 6.67 9.16 12.44
N HIS A 144 7.72 9.67 13.07
CA HIS A 144 8.77 10.44 12.40
C HIS A 144 9.63 9.54 11.52
N ALA A 145 10.48 10.14 10.68
CA ALA A 145 11.41 9.44 9.79
C ALA A 145 12.33 8.42 10.50
N ASP A 146 12.68 8.68 11.76
CA ASP A 146 13.51 7.79 12.59
C ASP A 146 12.71 6.66 13.27
N GLY A 147 11.40 6.61 13.04
CA GLY A 147 10.48 5.63 13.61
C GLY A 147 9.97 5.97 15.01
N SER A 148 10.36 7.10 15.58
CA SER A 148 9.81 7.56 16.86
C SER A 148 8.33 7.97 16.71
N PRO A 149 7.50 7.80 17.76
CA PRO A 149 6.10 8.23 17.71
C PRO A 149 5.98 9.73 17.43
N ALA A 150 5.01 10.11 16.60
CA ALA A 150 4.66 11.50 16.27
C ALA A 150 3.19 11.77 16.60
N ALA A 151 2.81 13.05 16.63
CA ALA A 151 1.42 13.48 16.67
C ALA A 151 0.90 13.79 15.26
N GLU A 152 -0.42 13.80 15.08
CA GLU A 152 -1.05 14.21 13.81
C GLU A 152 -0.62 15.62 13.37
N ALA A 153 -0.45 16.54 14.34
CA ALA A 153 -0.02 17.91 14.07
C ALA A 153 1.37 18.00 13.41
N ASP A 154 2.24 17.01 13.63
CA ASP A 154 3.57 16.97 13.02
C ASP A 154 3.50 16.74 11.50
N ALA A 155 2.44 16.10 11.02
CA ALA A 155 2.25 15.80 9.61
C ALA A 155 2.19 17.06 8.73
N ALA A 156 1.80 18.21 9.29
CA ALA A 156 1.81 19.49 8.60
C ALA A 156 3.23 19.97 8.23
N ASN A 157 4.26 19.45 8.89
CA ASN A 157 5.66 19.81 8.66
C ASN A 157 6.40 18.83 7.72
N TRP A 158 5.73 17.79 7.24
CA TRP A 158 6.35 16.80 6.36
C TRP A 158 6.08 17.14 4.89
N ASN A 159 7.14 17.13 4.09
CA ASN A 159 7.03 17.27 2.64
C ASN A 159 6.47 16.01 1.99
N LEU A 160 6.69 14.85 2.61
CA LEU A 160 6.19 13.56 2.16
C LEU A 160 5.52 12.81 3.31
N LEU A 161 4.29 12.35 3.08
CA LEU A 161 3.59 11.43 3.94
C LEU A 161 3.65 10.00 3.36
N LEU A 162 4.22 9.04 4.09
CA LEU A 162 4.11 7.62 3.76
C LEU A 162 2.91 7.02 4.51
N TYR A 163 1.81 6.78 3.81
CA TYR A 163 0.60 6.22 4.41
C TYR A 163 0.52 4.71 4.18
N LYS A 164 0.53 3.93 5.26
CA LYS A 164 0.34 2.48 5.25
C LYS A 164 -1.03 2.11 5.81
N PRO A 165 -2.10 2.06 4.97
CA PRO A 165 -3.48 1.92 5.43
C PRO A 165 -3.77 0.61 6.17
N LEU A 166 -2.97 -0.43 5.96
CA LEU A 166 -3.11 -1.73 6.63
C LEU A 166 -2.17 -1.89 7.82
N GLY A 167 -1.34 -0.88 8.11
CA GLY A 167 -0.22 -0.98 9.03
C GLY A 167 1.06 -1.50 8.36
N GLY A 168 2.03 -1.94 9.15
CA GLY A 168 3.27 -2.52 8.67
C GLY A 168 4.21 -2.97 9.79
N ILE A 169 5.21 -3.77 9.41
CA ILE A 169 6.17 -4.41 10.32
C ILE A 169 6.98 -3.41 11.15
N ALA A 170 7.26 -2.23 10.60
CA ALA A 170 8.07 -1.19 11.25
C ALA A 170 7.35 0.17 11.21
N PRO A 171 7.46 1.00 12.26
CA PRO A 171 8.31 0.77 13.45
C PRO A 171 7.65 -0.06 14.56
N ALA A 172 6.31 -0.14 14.59
CA ALA A 172 5.59 -0.72 15.74
C ALA A 172 4.94 -2.09 15.49
N ALA A 173 5.02 -2.62 14.27
CA ALA A 173 4.37 -3.87 13.86
C ALA A 173 2.84 -3.84 14.03
N ASN A 174 2.22 -2.79 13.50
CA ASN A 174 0.76 -2.65 13.46
C ASN A 174 0.20 -3.44 12.28
N PHE A 175 -0.86 -4.21 12.48
CA PHE A 175 -1.46 -5.01 11.40
C PHE A 175 -2.98 -4.97 11.45
N ILE A 176 -3.62 -4.52 10.37
CA ILE A 176 -5.05 -4.74 10.11
C ILE A 176 -5.14 -5.95 9.20
N LEU A 177 -5.69 -7.08 9.67
CA LEU A 177 -5.69 -8.33 8.89
C LEU A 177 -6.88 -9.26 9.15
N SER A 178 -7.41 -9.36 10.37
CA SER A 178 -8.51 -10.30 10.65
C SER A 178 -9.85 -9.80 10.09
N ASP A 179 -10.83 -10.70 9.94
CA ASP A 179 -12.19 -10.30 9.52
C ASP A 179 -12.76 -9.20 10.43
N SER A 180 -12.55 -9.29 11.75
CA SER A 180 -12.98 -8.26 12.71
C SER A 180 -12.31 -6.91 12.45
N ASP A 181 -11.00 -6.90 12.19
CA ASP A 181 -10.28 -5.65 11.85
C ASP A 181 -10.94 -4.98 10.64
N TYR A 182 -11.21 -5.75 9.59
CA TYR A 182 -11.81 -5.21 8.39
C TYR A 182 -13.28 -4.83 8.57
N VAL A 183 -14.07 -5.56 9.36
CA VAL A 183 -15.45 -5.16 9.67
C VAL A 183 -15.46 -3.79 10.33
N GLU A 184 -14.59 -3.54 11.32
CA GLU A 184 -14.51 -2.25 11.99
C GLU A 184 -14.10 -1.12 11.05
N VAL A 185 -13.10 -1.35 10.19
CA VAL A 185 -12.70 -0.31 9.22
C VAL A 185 -13.81 -0.06 8.21
N LEU A 186 -14.41 -1.12 7.66
CA LEU A 186 -15.37 -1.02 6.57
C LEU A 186 -16.69 -0.35 6.97
N THR A 187 -17.08 -0.39 8.25
CA THR A 187 -18.29 0.31 8.73
C THR A 187 -18.15 1.82 8.72
N GLU A 188 -16.93 2.35 8.88
CA GLU A 188 -16.68 3.79 8.97
C GLU A 188 -15.92 4.38 7.77
N ILE A 189 -15.26 3.56 6.95
CA ILE A 189 -14.44 4.04 5.83
C ILE A 189 -15.24 4.76 4.74
N ASP A 190 -16.52 4.45 4.58
CA ASP A 190 -17.41 5.12 3.62
C ASP A 190 -17.64 6.60 3.97
N ILE A 191 -17.67 6.93 5.28
CA ILE A 191 -17.69 8.31 5.79
C ILE A 191 -16.29 8.88 6.04
N GLN A 192 -15.25 8.10 5.71
CA GLN A 192 -13.83 8.48 5.69
C GLN A 192 -13.17 8.63 7.07
N THR A 193 -13.79 8.18 8.15
CA THR A 193 -13.22 8.30 9.51
C THR A 193 -11.84 7.64 9.65
N PRO A 194 -11.61 6.40 9.17
CA PRO A 194 -10.33 5.72 9.35
C PRO A 194 -9.18 6.28 8.49
N ILE A 195 -9.46 7.22 7.58
CA ILE A 195 -8.43 7.81 6.73
C ILE A 195 -7.88 9.07 7.43
N PRO A 196 -6.54 9.23 7.57
CA PRO A 196 -5.93 10.41 8.18
C PRO A 196 -6.36 11.70 7.49
N GLU A 197 -6.57 12.77 8.25
CA GLU A 197 -6.94 14.06 7.68
C GLU A 197 -5.88 14.61 6.70
N PRO A 198 -4.56 14.53 6.99
CA PRO A 198 -3.53 14.92 6.02
C PRO A 198 -3.63 14.17 4.69
N VAL A 199 -3.99 12.88 4.71
CA VAL A 199 -4.19 12.09 3.47
C VAL A 199 -5.37 12.63 2.66
N LYS A 200 -6.48 13.00 3.32
CA LYS A 200 -7.65 13.58 2.64
C LYS A 200 -7.36 14.93 2.03
N GLN A 201 -6.58 15.77 2.72
CA GLN A 201 -6.17 17.08 2.25
C GLN A 201 -5.21 16.95 1.05
N ILE A 202 -4.16 16.14 1.17
CA ILE A 202 -3.15 15.98 0.13
C ILE A 202 -3.76 15.38 -1.14
N ARG A 203 -4.63 14.37 -1.05
CA ARG A 203 -5.17 13.74 -2.26
C ARG A 203 -6.11 14.61 -3.09
N SER A 204 -6.64 15.70 -2.52
CA SER A 204 -7.60 16.56 -3.20
C SER A 204 -7.02 17.08 -4.52
N GLY A 205 -7.76 16.89 -5.61
CA GLY A 205 -7.35 17.28 -6.97
C GLY A 205 -6.21 16.46 -7.60
N ARG A 206 -5.59 15.51 -6.87
CA ARG A 206 -4.45 14.71 -7.37
C ARG A 206 -4.88 13.41 -8.04
N HIS A 207 -4.03 12.87 -8.89
CA HIS A 207 -4.22 11.58 -9.54
C HIS A 207 -3.64 10.44 -8.72
N PHE A 208 -4.13 9.22 -8.91
CA PHE A 208 -3.55 8.01 -8.36
C PHE A 208 -2.93 7.16 -9.46
N LEU A 209 -1.75 6.60 -9.17
CA LEU A 209 -1.08 5.59 -9.97
C LEU A 209 -0.95 4.30 -9.15
N PHE A 210 -1.74 3.30 -9.50
CA PHE A 210 -1.73 1.99 -8.85
C PHE A 210 -0.67 1.08 -9.46
N LEU A 211 0.22 0.56 -8.62
CA LEU A 211 1.38 -0.25 -8.99
C LEU A 211 1.37 -1.53 -8.15
N GLY A 212 1.47 -2.71 -8.78
CA GLY A 212 1.41 -3.99 -8.06
C GLY A 212 0.06 -4.27 -7.38
N CYS A 213 -1.01 -3.60 -7.80
CA CYS A 213 -2.37 -3.79 -7.29
C CYS A 213 -3.17 -4.68 -8.24
N ARG A 214 -3.69 -5.80 -7.75
CA ARG A 214 -4.46 -6.73 -8.59
C ARG A 214 -5.97 -6.49 -8.55
N PHE A 215 -6.47 -5.87 -7.48
CA PHE A 215 -7.90 -5.57 -7.25
C PHE A 215 -8.79 -6.82 -7.22
N ARG A 216 -8.26 -7.98 -6.77
CA ARG A 216 -8.96 -9.27 -6.79
C ARG A 216 -10.16 -9.24 -5.87
N THR A 217 -9.92 -8.80 -4.65
CA THR A 217 -10.93 -8.83 -3.58
C THR A 217 -11.78 -7.57 -3.58
N GLN A 218 -13.00 -7.68 -3.04
CA GLN A 218 -13.81 -6.50 -2.76
C GLN A 218 -13.11 -5.55 -1.79
N LEU A 219 -12.32 -6.11 -0.87
CA LEU A 219 -11.57 -5.39 0.13
C LEU A 219 -10.53 -4.45 -0.50
N GLU A 220 -9.68 -4.97 -1.39
CA GLU A 220 -8.69 -4.16 -2.13
C GLU A 220 -9.36 -3.01 -2.88
N ARG A 221 -10.49 -3.29 -3.55
CA ARG A 221 -11.25 -2.28 -4.30
C ARG A 221 -11.88 -1.24 -3.39
N THR A 222 -12.40 -1.64 -2.22
CA THR A 222 -12.97 -0.70 -1.26
C THR A 222 -11.89 0.23 -0.70
N TYR A 223 -10.73 -0.29 -0.29
CA TYR A 223 -9.63 0.55 0.19
C TYR A 223 -9.16 1.53 -0.89
N ALA A 224 -8.88 1.05 -2.10
CA ALA A 224 -8.48 1.92 -3.21
C ALA A 224 -9.54 3.00 -3.48
N ARG A 225 -10.82 2.61 -3.55
CA ARG A 225 -11.96 3.52 -3.75
C ARG A 225 -12.01 4.62 -2.70
N GLN A 226 -11.95 4.24 -1.43
CA GLN A 226 -12.13 5.20 -0.35
C GLN A 226 -10.89 6.06 -0.13
N ILE A 227 -9.69 5.53 -0.38
CA ILE A 227 -8.45 6.31 -0.27
C ILE A 227 -8.38 7.38 -1.36
N MET A 228 -8.78 7.09 -2.60
CA MET A 228 -8.77 8.07 -3.68
C MET A 228 -10.05 8.93 -3.77
N LYS A 229 -11.05 8.68 -2.91
CA LYS A 229 -12.32 9.43 -2.92
C LYS A 229 -12.08 10.92 -2.75
N ARG A 230 -12.72 11.74 -3.61
CA ARG A 230 -12.53 13.20 -3.69
C ARG A 230 -11.10 13.63 -4.07
N SER A 231 -10.38 12.77 -4.79
CA SER A 231 -9.18 13.19 -5.54
C SER A 231 -9.59 13.72 -6.92
N SER A 232 -8.75 13.55 -7.94
CA SER A 232 -9.09 13.86 -9.34
C SER A 232 -10.12 12.89 -9.95
N ASP A 233 -10.45 13.11 -11.22
CA ASP A 233 -11.34 12.28 -12.04
C ASP A 233 -10.59 11.34 -13.01
N LEU A 234 -9.26 11.28 -12.93
CA LEU A 234 -8.44 10.43 -13.79
C LEU A 234 -7.34 9.74 -12.98
N HIS A 235 -7.24 8.42 -13.12
CA HIS A 235 -6.23 7.61 -12.46
C HIS A 235 -5.65 6.58 -13.44
N TRP A 236 -4.59 5.89 -13.03
CA TRP A 236 -3.96 4.83 -13.81
C TRP A 236 -3.65 3.61 -12.96
N ALA A 237 -3.71 2.43 -13.57
CA ALA A 237 -3.23 1.20 -12.96
C ALA A 237 -2.36 0.44 -13.94
N VAL A 238 -1.15 0.07 -13.51
CA VAL A 238 -0.32 -0.87 -14.27
C VAL A 238 -0.82 -2.26 -13.96
N LEU A 239 -1.50 -2.87 -14.94
CA LEU A 239 -2.19 -4.13 -14.79
C LEU A 239 -1.98 -4.94 -16.08
N PRO A 240 -0.99 -5.85 -16.11
CA PRO A 240 -0.67 -6.65 -17.31
C PRO A 240 -1.69 -7.74 -17.59
N ASP A 241 -2.28 -8.32 -16.54
CA ASP A 241 -3.28 -9.37 -16.70
C ASP A 241 -4.59 -8.79 -17.23
N GLU A 242 -5.32 -9.59 -18.01
CA GLU A 242 -6.71 -9.29 -18.33
C GLU A 242 -7.56 -9.21 -17.04
N PRO A 243 -8.21 -8.07 -16.79
CA PRO A 243 -9.04 -7.92 -15.61
C PRO A 243 -10.29 -8.79 -15.72
N THR A 244 -10.72 -9.33 -14.58
CA THR A 244 -12.03 -9.95 -14.45
C THR A 244 -13.12 -8.91 -14.63
N ARG A 245 -14.35 -9.34 -14.92
CA ARG A 245 -15.53 -8.45 -15.02
C ARG A 245 -15.69 -7.50 -13.82
N ASN A 246 -15.34 -7.95 -12.61
CA ASN A 246 -15.43 -7.11 -11.41
C ASN A 246 -14.34 -6.05 -11.35
N GLU A 247 -13.12 -6.39 -11.80
CA GLU A 247 -11.99 -5.47 -11.88
C GLU A 247 -12.22 -4.45 -12.99
N GLU A 248 -12.66 -4.87 -14.18
CA GLU A 248 -13.03 -3.97 -15.28
C GLU A 248 -14.09 -2.96 -14.85
N ARG A 249 -15.16 -3.44 -14.21
CA ARG A 249 -16.21 -2.58 -13.70
C ARG A 249 -15.66 -1.58 -12.69
N PHE A 250 -14.80 -2.02 -11.78
CA PHE A 250 -14.16 -1.11 -10.81
C PHE A 250 -13.30 -0.06 -11.50
N LEU A 251 -12.43 -0.45 -12.44
CA LEU A 251 -11.60 0.49 -13.19
C LEU A 251 -12.46 1.53 -13.93
N ALA A 252 -13.55 1.11 -14.57
CA ALA A 252 -14.47 2.00 -15.26
C ALA A 252 -15.23 2.95 -14.32
N GLU A 253 -15.83 2.42 -13.24
CA GLU A 253 -16.56 3.21 -12.22
C GLU A 253 -15.67 4.29 -11.60
N GLN A 254 -14.39 3.97 -11.42
CA GLN A 254 -13.41 4.79 -10.73
C GLN A 254 -12.53 5.62 -11.68
N ARG A 255 -12.79 5.58 -12.99
CA ARG A 255 -12.01 6.29 -14.03
C ARG A 255 -10.51 5.99 -13.97
N ILE A 256 -10.17 4.73 -13.70
CA ILE A 256 -8.81 4.22 -13.69
C ILE A 256 -8.50 3.66 -15.08
N ARG A 257 -7.57 4.29 -15.79
CA ARG A 257 -7.08 3.79 -17.08
C ARG A 257 -6.09 2.64 -16.85
N ARG A 258 -6.41 1.46 -17.40
CA ARG A 258 -5.48 0.33 -17.43
C ARG A 258 -4.29 0.65 -18.34
N ILE A 259 -3.10 0.38 -17.82
CA ILE A 259 -1.85 0.34 -18.57
C ILE A 259 -1.48 -1.13 -18.70
N ASP A 260 -1.69 -1.66 -19.89
CA ASP A 260 -1.41 -3.05 -20.23
C ASP A 260 0.09 -3.23 -20.52
N LEU A 261 0.88 -3.24 -19.45
CA LEU A 261 2.33 -3.44 -19.47
C LEU A 261 2.75 -4.29 -18.26
N PRO A 262 3.74 -5.19 -18.42
CA PRO A 262 4.44 -5.75 -17.27
C PRO A 262 4.97 -4.65 -16.35
N LEU A 263 4.84 -4.83 -15.04
CA LEU A 263 5.24 -3.80 -14.07
C LEU A 263 6.73 -3.47 -14.20
N GLU A 264 7.59 -4.47 -14.42
CA GLU A 264 9.03 -4.28 -14.61
C GLU A 264 9.33 -3.41 -15.84
N ASP A 265 8.65 -3.65 -16.95
CA ASP A 265 8.79 -2.84 -18.17
C ASP A 265 8.33 -1.40 -17.95
N PHE A 266 7.24 -1.21 -17.21
CA PHE A 266 6.76 0.11 -16.85
C PHE A 266 7.79 0.87 -16.01
N VAL A 267 8.33 0.23 -14.96
CA VAL A 267 9.33 0.83 -14.07
C VAL A 267 10.62 1.17 -14.82
N ARG A 268 11.11 0.27 -15.69
CA ARG A 268 12.32 0.50 -16.49
C ARG A 268 12.17 1.73 -17.39
N ARG A 269 11.01 1.90 -18.04
CA ARG A 269 10.71 3.06 -18.89
C ARG A 269 10.50 4.33 -18.08
N LEU A 270 9.91 4.23 -16.88
CA LEU A 270 9.73 5.36 -15.97
C LEU A 270 11.08 5.92 -15.50
N ALA A 271 11.97 5.05 -15.03
CA ALA A 271 13.31 5.42 -14.57
C ALA A 271 14.22 5.90 -15.71
N GLY A 272 14.19 5.23 -16.87
CA GLY A 272 14.97 5.62 -18.04
C GLY A 272 14.62 7.00 -18.58
N ALA A 273 13.33 7.38 -18.56
CA ALA A 273 12.89 8.71 -18.98
C ALA A 273 13.35 9.82 -18.01
N ALA A 274 13.49 9.51 -16.72
CA ALA A 274 13.99 10.47 -15.73
C ALA A 274 15.51 10.72 -15.88
N ALA A 275 16.30 9.66 -16.12
CA ALA A 275 17.73 9.79 -16.38
C ALA A 275 18.01 10.64 -17.64
N ALA A 276 17.23 10.47 -18.70
CA ALA A 276 17.35 11.27 -19.92
C ALA A 276 17.01 12.76 -19.69
N ARG A 277 16.07 13.07 -18.79
CA ARG A 277 15.72 14.46 -18.43
C ARG A 277 16.74 15.14 -17.53
N GLN A 278 17.47 14.38 -16.71
CA GLN A 278 18.54 14.94 -15.86
C GLN A 278 19.84 15.22 -16.65
N ALA A 279 20.00 14.59 -17.81
CA ALA A 279 21.16 14.78 -18.69
C ALA A 279 20.97 15.83 -19.80
N ALA A 280 19.75 16.35 -19.96
CA ALA A 280 19.36 17.37 -20.93
C ALA A 280 19.22 18.73 -20.26
#